data_AF-A0A431HR66-F1
#
_entry.id   AF-A0A431HR66-F1
#
_cell.length_a   1.000
_cell.length_b   1.000
_cell.length_c   1.000
_cell.angle_alpha   90.00
_cell.angle_beta   90.00
_cell.angle_gamma   90.00
#
_symmetry.space_group_name_H-M   'P 1'
#
loop_
_entity.id
_entity.type
_entity.pdbx_description
1 polymer ?
#
loop_
_entity_poly.entity_id
_entity_poly.type
_entity_poly.pdbx_seq_one_letter_code
_entity_poly.pdbx_strand_id
1 'polypeptide(L)'
;MDNETFRPRRPNKEDEGQATHQPQPQDEAQKLKISGQLPEAMLKAIHSVKKEQIQEIEEDFDENVENEEVVEDHRPVMQRPKHVSEQRTSNVRKVKNSENGMTTNEHLNEMLNNLKIKNTNYEEIVLPSKGRFYDGENGPSSGIISIRPMTGEEEQILATTRFVKRGEALNMIFKNCIKERYAPENYLTIDRTYILIYLRAISYSANYEVEVKCPHCDKKFGHTIKLDQLNCDYCPDGFGPALEDALPDSGYEFSYRLSTGKDEKEISDYRERRIKIFGDEAVDDTLTYRTAKLLRDINGISLTNELQAVLKNLPIGDVAYIRNCITEPPFGVETNINIICANCLEDFDIDLPLEANFFFPRRKKAKTQA
;
A
#
# COMPACT_ATOMS: atom_id res chain seq x y z
N MET A 1 58.13 34.94 49.33
CA MET A 1 59.00 35.61 48.35
C MET A 1 58.81 34.91 47.01
N ASP A 2 57.58 34.69 46.55
CA ASP A 2 56.59 35.64 45.95
C ASP A 2 56.65 35.40 44.43
N ASN A 3 55.80 34.58 43.83
CA ASN A 3 54.37 34.74 43.55
C ASN A 3 54.08 35.90 42.58
N GLU A 4 54.16 35.65 41.26
CA GLU A 4 53.45 36.47 40.28
C GLU A 4 52.72 35.61 39.23
N THR A 5 51.42 35.63 39.42
CA THR A 5 50.32 35.22 38.55
C THR A 5 50.36 35.85 37.17
N PHE A 6 50.37 35.04 36.10
CA PHE A 6 50.05 35.49 34.75
C PHE A 6 48.57 35.22 34.46
N ARG A 7 47.75 36.27 34.53
CA ARG A 7 46.35 36.28 34.10
C ARG A 7 46.27 36.47 32.58
N PRO A 8 45.47 35.70 31.83
CA PRO A 8 45.16 36.04 30.45
C PRO A 8 44.11 37.16 30.39
N ARG A 9 44.36 38.14 29.52
CA ARG A 9 43.49 39.28 29.20
C ARG A 9 42.28 38.83 28.36
N ARG A 10 41.09 39.30 28.70
CA ARG A 10 40.01 39.63 27.74
C ARG A 10 40.07 41.13 27.49
N PRO A 11 39.75 41.62 26.26
CA PRO A 11 38.40 42.16 26.09
C PRO A 11 37.76 42.02 24.67
N ASN A 12 36.41 41.96 24.72
CA ASN A 12 35.34 42.46 23.82
C ASN A 12 35.21 41.92 22.38
N LYS A 13 34.11 41.25 21.98
CA LYS A 13 32.69 41.63 21.78
C LYS A 13 32.45 42.52 20.54
N GLU A 14 31.45 42.11 19.74
CA GLU A 14 30.84 42.74 18.54
C GLU A 14 31.61 42.38 17.24
N ASP A 15 31.05 41.78 16.17
CA ASP A 15 29.68 41.67 15.67
C ASP A 15 29.43 40.35 14.88
N GLU A 16 28.20 39.84 15.02
CA GLU A 16 27.22 39.41 13.99
C GLU A 16 27.75 38.92 12.62
N GLY A 17 27.31 37.81 12.01
CA GLY A 17 26.29 36.83 12.32
C GLY A 17 26.27 35.82 11.17
N GLN A 18 26.35 34.53 11.48
CA GLN A 18 26.02 33.45 10.54
C GLN A 18 25.11 32.49 11.29
N ALA A 19 23.82 32.59 10.98
CA ALA A 19 22.80 31.67 11.46
C ALA A 19 23.03 30.31 10.79
N THR A 20 23.76 29.42 11.46
CA THR A 20 23.70 27.99 11.18
C THR A 20 22.35 27.48 11.66
N HIS A 21 21.42 27.28 10.72
CA HIS A 21 20.13 26.67 11.00
C HIS A 21 20.37 25.18 11.31
N GLN A 22 20.55 24.86 12.60
CA GLN A 22 20.38 23.50 13.07
C GLN A 22 18.88 23.17 12.97
N PRO A 23 18.47 22.09 12.29
CA PRO A 23 17.08 21.67 12.32
C PRO A 23 16.74 21.20 13.74
N GLN A 24 15.61 21.68 14.25
CA GLN A 24 15.14 21.34 15.59
C GLN A 24 14.68 19.87 15.66
N PRO A 25 14.74 19.21 16.85
CA PRO A 25 14.37 17.80 17.02
C PRO A 25 12.86 17.50 16.91
N GLN A 26 12.06 18.41 16.35
CA GLN A 26 10.60 18.32 16.34
C GLN A 26 10.01 17.81 15.01
N ASP A 27 10.82 17.70 13.96
CA ASP A 27 10.38 17.23 12.63
C ASP A 27 10.53 15.71 12.41
N GLU A 28 11.11 14.96 13.35
CA GLU A 28 11.28 13.50 13.22
C GLU A 28 10.02 12.69 13.55
N ALA A 29 8.97 13.32 14.11
CA ALA A 29 7.77 12.62 14.59
C ALA A 29 6.71 12.33 13.49
N GLN A 30 6.97 12.63 12.22
CA GLN A 30 6.03 12.37 11.12
C GLN A 30 6.47 11.30 10.11
N LYS A 31 7.65 10.69 10.28
CA LYS A 31 8.06 9.54 9.47
C LYS A 31 7.44 8.26 10.05
N LEU A 32 6.96 7.38 9.15
CA LEU A 32 6.30 6.08 9.36
C LEU A 32 4.77 6.07 9.58
N LYS A 33 4.04 6.18 8.46
CA LYS A 33 2.78 5.45 8.26
C LYS A 33 2.77 4.69 6.93
N ILE A 34 3.58 3.63 6.86
CA ILE A 34 3.27 2.50 5.97
C ILE A 34 2.85 1.34 6.86
N SER A 35 1.66 1.47 7.45
CA SER A 35 0.91 0.29 7.90
C SER A 35 0.36 -0.39 6.64
N GLY A 36 0.35 -1.72 6.58
CA GLY A 36 -0.23 -2.50 5.48
C GLY A 36 -1.73 -2.28 5.20
N GLN A 37 -2.36 -1.27 5.81
CA GLN A 37 -3.68 -0.74 5.47
C GLN A 37 -3.53 0.55 4.66
N LEU A 38 -4.29 0.65 3.57
CA LEU A 38 -4.40 1.85 2.74
C LEU A 38 -4.74 3.08 3.63
N PRO A 39 -4.10 4.25 3.45
CA PRO A 39 -4.35 5.45 4.24
C PRO A 39 -5.84 5.82 4.32
N GLU A 40 -6.30 6.43 5.41
CA GLU A 40 -7.71 6.81 5.61
C GLU A 40 -8.24 7.76 4.51
N ALA A 41 -7.35 8.56 3.91
CA ALA A 41 -7.64 9.37 2.73
C ALA A 41 -8.08 8.52 1.52
N MET A 42 -7.49 7.33 1.35
CA MET A 42 -7.87 6.37 0.30
C MET A 42 -9.27 5.79 0.54
N LEU A 43 -9.64 5.49 1.80
CA LEU A 43 -10.98 5.01 2.13
C LEU A 43 -12.07 6.04 1.76
N LYS A 44 -11.82 7.33 1.99
CA LYS A 44 -12.75 8.41 1.64
C LYS A 44 -12.86 8.63 0.13
N ALA A 45 -11.75 8.55 -0.60
CA ALA A 45 -11.75 8.73 -2.05
C ALA A 45 -12.37 7.54 -2.81
N ILE A 46 -12.29 6.31 -2.31
CA ILE A 46 -13.05 5.16 -2.88
C ILE A 46 -14.57 5.40 -2.78
N HIS A 47 -15.03 6.05 -1.71
CA HIS A 47 -16.45 6.41 -1.55
C HIS A 47 -16.92 7.49 -2.54
N SER A 48 -16.05 8.42 -2.95
CA SER A 48 -16.41 9.46 -3.94
C SER A 48 -16.38 8.93 -5.37
N VAL A 49 -15.39 8.09 -5.73
CA VAL A 49 -15.30 7.46 -7.07
C VAL A 49 -16.53 6.61 -7.36
N LYS A 50 -17.05 5.88 -6.36
CA LYS A 50 -18.29 5.10 -6.51
C LYS A 50 -19.52 5.96 -6.79
N LYS A 51 -19.55 7.20 -6.30
CA LYS A 51 -20.69 8.12 -6.47
C LYS A 51 -20.63 8.81 -7.85
N GLU A 52 -19.43 9.20 -8.28
CA GLU A 52 -19.18 9.79 -9.61
C GLU A 52 -19.41 8.76 -10.73
N GLN A 53 -18.94 7.52 -10.59
CA GLN A 53 -19.17 6.47 -11.60
C GLN A 53 -20.64 6.00 -11.69
N ILE A 54 -21.38 6.02 -10.58
CA ILE A 54 -22.83 5.72 -10.61
C ILE A 54 -23.60 6.87 -11.28
N GLN A 55 -23.21 8.13 -11.04
CA GLN A 55 -23.81 9.28 -11.71
C GLN A 55 -23.51 9.32 -13.21
N GLU A 56 -22.27 9.02 -13.65
CA GLU A 56 -21.94 8.93 -15.09
C GLU A 56 -22.71 7.79 -15.78
N ILE A 57 -22.96 6.66 -15.10
CA ILE A 57 -23.76 5.55 -15.64
C ILE A 57 -25.26 5.89 -15.68
N GLU A 58 -25.78 6.64 -14.70
CA GLU A 58 -27.18 7.09 -14.67
C GLU A 58 -27.45 8.19 -15.72
N GLU A 59 -26.51 9.12 -15.94
CA GLU A 59 -26.60 10.16 -16.97
C GLU A 59 -26.52 9.57 -18.40
N ASP A 60 -25.68 8.55 -18.64
CA ASP A 60 -25.61 7.82 -19.93
C ASP A 60 -26.86 6.95 -20.18
N PHE A 61 -27.60 6.57 -19.13
CA PHE A 61 -28.84 5.79 -19.24
C PHE A 61 -30.06 6.67 -19.54
N ASP A 62 -30.15 7.86 -18.95
CA ASP A 62 -31.25 8.80 -19.19
C ASP A 62 -31.21 9.41 -20.62
N GLU A 63 -30.03 9.58 -21.23
CA GLU A 63 -29.93 10.05 -22.63
C GLU A 63 -30.38 9.00 -23.67
N ASN A 64 -30.43 7.71 -23.31
CA ASN A 64 -30.80 6.62 -24.22
C ASN A 64 -32.28 6.18 -24.12
N VAL A 65 -33.06 6.72 -23.18
CA VAL A 65 -34.47 6.32 -22.94
C VAL A 65 -35.48 7.22 -23.68
N GLU A 66 -35.07 8.34 -24.28
CA GLU A 66 -36.01 9.22 -25.01
C GLU A 66 -36.46 8.70 -26.39
N ASN A 67 -36.09 7.49 -26.82
CA ASN A 67 -36.42 6.94 -28.16
C ASN A 67 -37.05 5.53 -28.17
N GLU A 68 -37.94 5.20 -27.24
CA GLU A 68 -38.83 4.03 -27.42
C GLU A 68 -40.31 4.39 -27.19
N GLU A 69 -41.11 4.24 -28.24
CA GLU A 69 -42.56 4.43 -28.23
C GLU A 69 -43.28 3.41 -27.34
N VAL A 70 -44.27 3.93 -26.61
CA VAL A 70 -45.12 3.25 -25.64
C VAL A 70 -46.00 2.18 -26.31
N VAL A 71 -45.91 0.93 -25.84
CA VAL A 71 -46.97 -0.07 -25.98
C VAL A 71 -47.50 -0.40 -24.59
N GLU A 72 -48.67 0.12 -24.26
CA GLU A 72 -49.42 -0.21 -23.05
C GLU A 72 -49.91 -1.67 -23.12
N ASP A 73 -49.69 -2.44 -22.07
CA ASP A 73 -50.44 -3.68 -21.85
C ASP A 73 -50.96 -3.80 -20.42
N HIS A 74 -52.25 -4.06 -20.32
CA HIS A 74 -53.07 -4.08 -19.12
C HIS A 74 -52.76 -5.33 -18.28
N ARG A 75 -52.49 -5.12 -16.98
CA ARG A 75 -52.41 -6.23 -16.01
C ARG A 75 -53.80 -6.59 -15.49
N PRO A 76 -54.19 -7.87 -15.46
CA PRO A 76 -55.11 -8.37 -14.46
C PRO A 76 -54.35 -9.03 -13.30
N VAL A 77 -54.76 -8.68 -12.09
CA VAL A 77 -54.35 -9.28 -10.81
C VAL A 77 -54.98 -10.68 -10.70
N MET A 78 -54.20 -11.71 -10.36
CA MET A 78 -54.77 -12.97 -9.85
C MET A 78 -53.98 -13.59 -8.69
N GLN A 79 -54.78 -14.12 -7.78
CA GLN A 79 -54.47 -14.74 -6.50
C GLN A 79 -53.91 -16.16 -6.64
N ARG A 80 -53.20 -16.64 -5.61
CA ARG A 80 -52.73 -18.03 -5.48
C ARG A 80 -53.89 -19.02 -5.35
N PRO A 81 -53.81 -20.20 -6.01
CA PRO A 81 -53.87 -21.43 -5.21
C PRO A 81 -53.05 -22.64 -5.72
N LYS A 82 -52.60 -23.42 -4.72
CA LYS A 82 -52.37 -24.87 -4.53
C LYS A 82 -52.05 -25.85 -5.70
N HIS A 83 -51.08 -26.72 -5.39
CA HIS A 83 -50.69 -28.01 -5.97
C HIS A 83 -51.82 -28.85 -6.62
N VAL A 84 -51.60 -29.29 -7.88
CA VAL A 84 -51.98 -30.63 -8.42
C VAL A 84 -50.99 -31.01 -9.54
N SER A 85 -50.64 -32.29 -9.60
CA SER A 85 -49.83 -33.01 -10.59
C SER A 85 -50.41 -33.01 -12.01
N GLU A 86 -49.57 -33.04 -13.05
CA GLU A 86 -49.62 -34.01 -14.16
C GLU A 86 -48.61 -33.71 -15.28
N GLN A 87 -48.07 -34.78 -15.87
CA GLN A 87 -47.20 -34.80 -17.03
C GLN A 87 -47.91 -34.23 -18.25
N ARG A 88 -47.25 -33.35 -19.02
CA ARG A 88 -47.59 -33.13 -20.44
C ARG A 88 -46.36 -32.68 -21.23
N THR A 89 -45.98 -33.56 -22.16
CA THR A 89 -45.08 -33.36 -23.28
C THR A 89 -45.58 -32.24 -24.21
N SER A 90 -44.70 -31.37 -24.72
CA SER A 90 -44.73 -30.95 -26.14
C SER A 90 -43.60 -29.97 -26.51
N ASN A 91 -42.78 -30.41 -27.46
CA ASN A 91 -42.27 -29.67 -28.63
C ASN A 91 -41.64 -28.28 -28.43
N VAL A 92 -40.33 -28.27 -28.17
CA VAL A 92 -39.47 -27.13 -28.52
C VAL A 92 -39.34 -27.07 -30.05
N ARG A 93 -40.00 -26.09 -30.67
CA ARG A 93 -39.75 -25.71 -32.06
C ARG A 93 -38.31 -25.21 -32.17
N LYS A 94 -37.43 -25.99 -32.80
CA LYS A 94 -36.13 -25.50 -33.29
C LYS A 94 -36.39 -24.47 -34.37
N VAL A 95 -36.21 -23.19 -34.03
CA VAL A 95 -36.03 -22.14 -35.03
C VAL A 95 -34.63 -22.35 -35.62
N LYS A 96 -34.58 -22.82 -36.86
CA LYS A 96 -33.37 -22.79 -37.69
C LYS A 96 -33.29 -21.40 -38.30
N ASN A 97 -32.29 -20.61 -37.88
CA ASN A 97 -31.70 -19.59 -38.74
C ASN A 97 -30.22 -19.94 -38.91
N SER A 98 -29.91 -20.48 -40.10
CA SER A 98 -28.62 -20.31 -40.78
C SER A 98 -28.57 -18.83 -41.19
N GLU A 99 -27.51 -18.05 -41.08
CA GLU A 99 -26.10 -18.27 -41.41
C GLU A 99 -25.21 -17.40 -40.47
N ASN A 100 -24.01 -17.87 -40.15
CA ASN A 100 -22.98 -17.26 -39.25
C ASN A 100 -23.27 -17.20 -37.74
N GLY A 101 -23.97 -18.19 -37.19
CA GLY A 101 -24.23 -18.28 -35.75
C GLY A 101 -23.23 -19.17 -35.01
N MET A 102 -22.06 -18.66 -34.63
CA MET A 102 -21.44 -19.13 -33.38
C MET A 102 -22.46 -18.80 -32.28
N THR A 103 -22.83 -19.79 -31.47
CA THR A 103 -23.73 -19.52 -30.34
C THR A 103 -23.09 -18.43 -29.49
N THR A 104 -23.86 -17.48 -28.96
CA THR A 104 -23.34 -16.35 -28.17
C THR A 104 -22.36 -16.76 -27.06
N ASN A 105 -22.49 -18.00 -26.57
CA ASN A 105 -21.57 -18.62 -25.61
C ASN A 105 -20.20 -19.02 -26.22
N GLU A 106 -20.13 -19.48 -27.47
CA GLU A 106 -18.88 -19.87 -28.14
C GLU A 106 -17.99 -18.65 -28.41
N HIS A 107 -18.58 -17.57 -28.94
CA HIS A 107 -17.85 -16.32 -29.20
C HIS A 107 -17.36 -15.67 -27.90
N LEU A 108 -18.18 -15.68 -26.84
CA LEU A 108 -17.77 -15.23 -25.51
C LEU A 108 -16.61 -16.07 -24.97
N ASN A 109 -16.69 -17.40 -25.08
CA ASN A 109 -15.62 -18.29 -24.62
C ASN A 109 -14.31 -18.07 -25.38
N GLU A 110 -14.38 -17.87 -26.69
CA GLU A 110 -13.22 -17.52 -27.52
C GLU A 110 -12.59 -16.19 -27.08
N MET A 111 -13.41 -15.15 -26.88
CA MET A 111 -12.95 -13.85 -26.39
C MET A 111 -12.29 -13.97 -25.00
N LEU A 112 -12.91 -14.70 -24.07
CA LEU A 112 -12.38 -14.94 -22.74
C LEU A 112 -11.06 -15.73 -22.77
N ASN A 113 -10.93 -16.70 -23.67
CA ASN A 113 -9.68 -17.45 -23.84
C ASN A 113 -8.57 -16.54 -24.39
N ASN A 114 -8.88 -15.69 -25.37
CA ASN A 114 -7.93 -14.72 -25.92
C ASN A 114 -7.48 -13.70 -24.86
N LEU A 115 -8.40 -13.22 -24.01
CA LEU A 115 -8.07 -12.34 -22.89
C LEU A 115 -7.22 -13.05 -21.83
N LYS A 116 -7.52 -14.31 -21.51
CA LYS A 116 -6.69 -15.11 -20.61
C LYS A 116 -5.26 -15.24 -21.12
N ILE A 117 -5.08 -15.59 -22.40
CA ILE A 117 -3.75 -15.73 -23.00
C ILE A 117 -2.95 -14.42 -22.89
N LYS A 118 -3.58 -13.28 -23.21
CA LYS A 118 -2.95 -11.96 -23.08
C LYS A 118 -2.59 -11.62 -21.63
N ASN A 119 -3.48 -11.92 -20.68
CA ASN A 119 -3.31 -11.59 -19.27
C ASN A 119 -2.42 -12.58 -18.52
N THR A 120 -2.03 -13.70 -19.12
CA THR A 120 -1.09 -14.68 -18.56
C THR A 120 0.37 -14.41 -18.92
N ASN A 121 0.68 -13.25 -19.50
CA ASN A 121 2.08 -12.87 -19.69
C ASN A 121 2.68 -12.43 -18.35
N TYR A 122 3.51 -13.29 -17.78
CA TYR A 122 4.24 -13.02 -16.53
C TYR A 122 5.63 -12.51 -16.85
N GLU A 123 6.05 -11.48 -16.13
CA GLU A 123 7.41 -10.94 -16.15
C GLU A 123 8.11 -11.31 -14.84
N GLU A 124 9.38 -11.71 -14.94
CA GLU A 124 10.21 -12.01 -13.77
C GLU A 124 10.80 -10.74 -13.20
N ILE A 125 10.68 -10.57 -11.89
CA ILE A 125 11.29 -9.46 -11.15
C ILE A 125 12.12 -9.98 -10.00
N VAL A 126 13.16 -9.21 -9.64
CA VAL A 126 14.01 -9.48 -8.48
C VAL A 126 13.52 -8.64 -7.31
N LEU A 127 13.21 -9.29 -6.19
CA LEU A 127 12.80 -8.62 -4.96
C LEU A 127 13.97 -7.87 -4.30
N PRO A 128 13.73 -6.71 -3.66
CA PRO A 128 14.74 -5.97 -2.92
C PRO A 128 15.51 -6.84 -1.92
N SER A 129 14.83 -7.75 -1.23
CA SER A 129 15.47 -8.67 -0.29
C SER A 129 16.42 -9.70 -0.91
N LYS A 130 16.42 -9.86 -2.24
CA LYS A 130 17.09 -10.95 -2.98
C LYS A 130 16.77 -12.35 -2.45
N GLY A 131 15.63 -12.52 -1.78
CA GLY A 131 15.22 -13.81 -1.26
C GLY A 131 15.86 -14.22 0.07
N ARG A 132 16.80 -13.42 0.61
CA ARG A 132 17.68 -13.79 1.74
C ARG A 132 16.94 -14.10 3.04
N PHE A 133 15.72 -13.61 3.19
CA PHE A 133 14.90 -13.77 4.39
C PHE A 133 13.78 -14.81 4.24
N TYR A 134 13.79 -15.58 3.16
CA TYR A 134 12.81 -16.64 2.92
C TYR A 134 13.48 -18.02 2.90
N ASP A 135 12.71 -19.04 3.30
CA ASP A 135 13.13 -20.43 3.43
C ASP A 135 12.82 -21.28 2.19
N GLY A 136 12.06 -20.75 1.21
CA GLY A 136 11.60 -21.48 0.03
C GLY A 136 10.26 -22.21 0.24
N GLU A 137 9.84 -22.42 1.49
CA GLU A 137 8.54 -23.02 1.85
C GLU A 137 7.48 -21.94 2.04
N ASN A 138 7.82 -20.90 2.80
CA ASN A 138 6.95 -19.81 3.22
C ASN A 138 7.18 -18.52 2.42
N GLY A 139 8.14 -18.50 1.50
CA GLY A 139 8.41 -17.38 0.61
C GLY A 139 9.50 -17.71 -0.43
N PRO A 140 9.76 -16.82 -1.40
CA PRO A 140 10.67 -17.09 -2.51
C PRO A 140 12.15 -16.92 -2.10
N SER A 141 12.82 -18.02 -1.73
CA SER A 141 14.25 -18.01 -1.38
C SER A 141 15.18 -17.67 -2.56
N SER A 142 14.70 -17.82 -3.81
CA SER A 142 15.41 -17.35 -5.01
C SER A 142 15.46 -15.82 -5.10
N GLY A 143 14.58 -15.11 -4.40
CA GLY A 143 14.39 -13.68 -4.54
C GLY A 143 13.76 -13.25 -5.86
N ILE A 144 13.32 -14.20 -6.69
CA ILE A 144 12.72 -13.94 -8.00
C ILE A 144 11.27 -14.39 -7.93
N ILE A 145 10.36 -13.54 -8.43
CA ILE A 145 8.96 -13.87 -8.62
C ILE A 145 8.48 -13.46 -10.00
N SER A 146 7.44 -14.12 -10.50
CA SER A 146 6.82 -13.82 -11.78
C SER A 146 5.50 -13.10 -11.55
N ILE A 147 5.35 -11.91 -12.12
CA ILE A 147 4.17 -11.05 -11.94
C ILE A 147 3.49 -10.75 -13.27
N ARG A 148 2.15 -10.77 -13.28
CA ARG A 148 1.34 -10.27 -14.40
C ARG A 148 0.64 -8.94 -14.04
N PRO A 149 0.24 -8.14 -15.04
CA PRO A 149 -0.63 -6.98 -14.82
C PRO A 149 -1.96 -7.37 -14.17
N MET A 150 -2.53 -6.41 -13.43
CA MET A 150 -3.88 -6.49 -12.88
C MET A 150 -4.93 -6.46 -13.99
N THR A 151 -6.08 -7.05 -13.71
CA THR A 151 -7.27 -7.07 -14.56
C THR A 151 -8.44 -6.42 -13.83
N GLY A 152 -9.61 -6.35 -14.49
CA GLY A 152 -10.83 -5.86 -13.85
C GLY A 152 -11.23 -6.62 -12.57
N GLU A 153 -10.77 -7.87 -12.38
CA GLU A 153 -10.98 -8.61 -11.13
C GLU A 153 -10.23 -7.95 -9.96
N GLU A 154 -8.96 -7.59 -10.16
CA GLU A 154 -8.16 -6.89 -9.15
C GLU A 154 -8.66 -5.47 -8.90
N GLU A 155 -9.12 -4.79 -9.95
CA GLU A 155 -9.77 -3.47 -9.82
C GLU A 155 -11.04 -3.55 -8.94
N GLN A 156 -11.86 -4.59 -9.12
CA GLN A 156 -13.04 -4.84 -8.29
C GLN A 156 -12.66 -5.12 -6.82
N ILE A 157 -11.55 -5.83 -6.57
CA ILE A 157 -11.03 -6.06 -5.22
C ILE A 157 -10.67 -4.72 -4.56
N LEU A 158 -9.94 -3.86 -5.28
CA LEU A 158 -9.53 -2.52 -4.82
C LEU A 158 -10.72 -1.60 -4.55
N ALA A 159 -11.77 -1.68 -5.37
CA ALA A 159 -12.99 -0.88 -5.21
C ALA A 159 -13.88 -1.40 -4.06
N THR A 160 -13.66 -2.61 -3.57
CA THR A 160 -14.45 -3.22 -2.50
C THR A 160 -13.94 -2.75 -1.14
N THR A 161 -14.57 -1.70 -0.61
CA THR A 161 -14.24 -1.08 0.69
C THR A 161 -14.08 -2.07 1.84
N ARG A 162 -14.86 -3.15 1.86
CA ARG A 162 -14.77 -4.20 2.89
C ARG A 162 -13.41 -4.92 2.90
N PHE A 163 -12.81 -5.18 1.74
CA PHE A 163 -11.51 -5.83 1.64
C PHE A 163 -10.38 -4.84 1.97
N VAL A 164 -10.52 -3.59 1.55
CA VAL A 164 -9.57 -2.52 1.87
C VAL A 164 -9.53 -2.25 3.38
N LYS A 165 -10.70 -2.06 4.01
CA LYS A 165 -10.80 -1.81 5.47
C LYS A 165 -10.24 -2.96 6.31
N ARG A 166 -10.30 -4.20 5.81
CA ARG A 166 -9.73 -5.37 6.50
C ARG A 166 -8.26 -5.63 6.19
N GLY A 167 -7.63 -4.81 5.34
CA GLY A 167 -6.25 -5.04 4.88
C GLY A 167 -6.09 -6.31 4.03
N GLU A 168 -7.19 -6.89 3.51
CA GLU A 168 -7.17 -8.14 2.74
C GLU A 168 -6.94 -7.89 1.24
N ALA A 169 -7.27 -6.70 0.75
CA ALA A 169 -7.22 -6.37 -0.68
C ALA A 169 -5.83 -6.63 -1.31
N LEU A 170 -4.76 -6.18 -0.65
CA LEU A 170 -3.39 -6.39 -1.14
C LEU A 170 -3.03 -7.87 -1.21
N ASN A 171 -3.42 -8.67 -0.21
CA ASN A 171 -3.13 -10.10 -0.23
C ASN A 171 -3.90 -10.81 -1.35
N MET A 172 -5.15 -10.41 -1.62
CA MET A 172 -5.92 -10.96 -2.73
C MET A 172 -5.28 -10.62 -4.09
N ILE A 173 -4.84 -9.37 -4.29
CA ILE A 173 -4.17 -8.93 -5.51
C ILE A 173 -2.87 -9.71 -5.72
N PHE A 174 -2.03 -9.80 -4.69
CA PHE A 174 -0.76 -10.55 -4.78
C PHE A 174 -1.01 -12.03 -5.09
N LYS A 175 -2.02 -12.64 -4.47
CA LYS A 175 -2.41 -14.04 -4.75
C LYS A 175 -2.85 -14.26 -6.20
N ASN A 176 -3.47 -13.25 -6.81
CA ASN A 176 -3.98 -13.34 -8.18
C ASN A 176 -2.91 -13.00 -9.23
N CYS A 177 -2.02 -12.06 -8.94
CA CYS A 177 -1.05 -11.52 -9.89
C CYS A 177 0.34 -12.16 -9.81
N ILE A 178 0.72 -12.78 -8.69
CA ILE A 178 2.00 -13.48 -8.54
C ILE A 178 1.80 -14.95 -8.91
N LYS A 179 2.70 -15.48 -9.74
CA LYS A 179 2.66 -16.87 -10.22
C LYS A 179 3.00 -17.86 -9.11
N GLU A 180 4.02 -17.53 -8.32
CA GLU A 180 4.48 -18.30 -7.17
C GLU A 180 3.39 -18.33 -6.09
N ARG A 181 3.02 -19.53 -5.66
CA ARG A 181 1.86 -19.74 -4.77
C ARG A 181 2.21 -19.64 -3.28
N TYR A 182 3.05 -18.67 -2.92
CA TYR A 182 3.35 -18.36 -1.53
C TYR A 182 2.24 -17.52 -0.89
N ALA A 183 2.07 -17.63 0.43
CA ALA A 183 1.11 -16.82 1.16
C ALA A 183 1.55 -15.34 1.14
N PRO A 184 0.73 -14.41 0.61
CA PRO A 184 1.09 -12.99 0.49
C PRO A 184 1.51 -12.33 1.81
N GLU A 185 0.88 -12.72 2.91
CA GLU A 185 1.22 -12.28 4.27
C GLU A 185 2.64 -12.63 4.73
N ASN A 186 3.29 -13.63 4.15
CA ASN A 186 4.65 -14.02 4.54
C ASN A 186 5.73 -13.16 3.88
N TYR A 187 5.41 -12.42 2.82
CA TYR A 187 6.37 -11.51 2.20
C TYR A 187 6.76 -10.40 3.17
N LEU A 188 8.03 -10.02 3.15
CA LEU A 188 8.54 -8.86 3.87
C LEU A 188 7.79 -7.61 3.45
N THR A 189 7.51 -6.71 4.39
CA THR A 189 6.81 -5.44 4.14
C THR A 189 7.48 -4.65 3.02
N ILE A 190 8.82 -4.67 2.96
CA ILE A 190 9.58 -3.95 1.96
C ILE A 190 9.45 -4.53 0.55
N ASP A 191 9.46 -5.86 0.43
CA ASP A 191 9.21 -6.54 -0.84
C ASP A 191 7.75 -6.33 -1.27
N ARG A 192 6.80 -6.31 -0.32
CA ARG A 192 5.39 -6.02 -0.60
C ARG A 192 5.21 -4.61 -1.16
N THR A 193 5.91 -3.61 -0.63
CA THR A 193 5.90 -2.24 -1.17
C THR A 193 6.43 -2.20 -2.60
N TYR A 194 7.57 -2.86 -2.88
CA TYR A 194 8.12 -2.97 -4.23
C TYR A 194 7.13 -3.64 -5.20
N ILE A 195 6.58 -4.79 -4.83
CA ILE A 195 5.60 -5.53 -5.63
C ILE A 195 4.39 -4.64 -5.94
N LEU A 196 3.90 -3.87 -4.98
CA LEU A 196 2.75 -2.99 -5.15
C LEU A 196 3.02 -1.88 -6.17
N ILE A 197 4.17 -1.22 -6.05
CA ILE A 197 4.61 -0.17 -6.98
C ILE A 197 4.80 -0.75 -8.39
N TYR A 198 5.45 -1.90 -8.49
CA TYR A 198 5.68 -2.59 -9.76
C TYR A 198 4.36 -2.96 -10.44
N LEU A 199 3.45 -3.62 -9.70
CA LEU A 199 2.11 -3.96 -10.17
C LEU A 199 1.36 -2.73 -10.66
N ARG A 200 1.48 -1.62 -9.94
CA ARG A 200 0.83 -0.38 -10.34
C ARG A 200 1.39 0.18 -11.65
N ALA A 201 2.70 0.12 -11.85
CA ALA A 201 3.35 0.60 -13.07
C ALA A 201 2.91 -0.20 -14.30
N ILE A 202 2.93 -1.54 -14.23
CA ILE A 202 2.61 -2.41 -15.38
C ILE A 202 1.11 -2.51 -15.68
N SER A 203 0.24 -2.22 -14.71
CA SER A 203 -1.22 -2.39 -14.89
C SER A 203 -1.91 -1.17 -15.49
N TYR A 204 -1.42 0.04 -15.22
CA TYR A 204 -2.02 1.26 -15.75
C TYR A 204 -1.01 2.05 -16.59
N SER A 205 0.01 2.58 -15.92
CA SER A 205 1.10 3.36 -16.52
C SER A 205 2.15 3.63 -15.45
N ALA A 206 3.43 3.68 -15.83
CA ALA A 206 4.51 4.10 -14.95
C ALA A 206 4.39 5.58 -14.51
N ASN A 207 3.66 6.40 -15.27
CA ASN A 207 3.41 7.79 -14.90
C ASN A 207 2.30 7.87 -13.85
N TYR A 208 2.64 8.37 -12.67
CA TYR A 208 1.72 8.60 -11.57
C TYR A 208 1.51 10.09 -11.31
N GLU A 209 0.32 10.58 -11.65
CA GLU A 209 -0.04 12.00 -11.48
C GLU A 209 -0.58 12.26 -10.07
N VAL A 210 0.05 13.22 -9.38
CA VAL A 210 -0.26 13.59 -7.99
C VAL A 210 -0.46 15.10 -7.86
N GLU A 211 -1.32 15.51 -6.94
CA GLU A 211 -1.42 16.91 -6.51
C GLU A 211 -0.59 17.09 -5.24
N VAL A 212 0.44 17.93 -5.30
CA VAL A 212 1.36 18.17 -4.18
C VAL A 212 1.15 19.58 -3.65
N LYS A 213 1.16 19.74 -2.33
CA LYS A 213 1.16 21.05 -1.66
C LYS A 213 2.58 21.39 -1.23
N CYS A 214 3.12 22.51 -1.72
CA CYS A 214 4.44 22.97 -1.32
C CYS A 214 4.43 23.43 0.15
N PRO A 215 5.36 22.97 1.01
CA PRO A 215 5.45 23.40 2.41
C PRO A 215 5.97 24.84 2.57
N HIS A 216 6.69 25.38 1.59
CA HIS A 216 7.29 26.71 1.66
C HIS A 216 6.34 27.84 1.25
N CYS A 217 5.43 27.60 0.30
CA CYS A 217 4.54 28.64 -0.24
C CYS A 217 3.05 28.29 -0.24
N ASP A 218 2.67 27.15 0.34
CA ASP A 218 1.30 26.62 0.46
C ASP A 218 0.54 26.38 -0.85
N LYS A 219 1.15 26.62 -2.02
CA LYS A 219 0.52 26.42 -3.32
C LYS A 219 0.47 24.94 -3.67
N LYS A 220 -0.65 24.55 -4.29
CA LYS A 220 -0.87 23.22 -4.85
C LYS A 220 -0.52 23.21 -6.34
N PHE A 221 0.12 22.15 -6.79
CA PHE A 221 0.43 21.94 -8.20
C PHE A 221 0.44 20.45 -8.54
N GLY A 222 0.21 20.14 -9.82
CA GLY A 222 0.31 18.78 -10.34
C GLY A 222 1.77 18.39 -10.58
N HIS A 223 2.13 17.17 -10.20
CA HIS A 223 3.43 16.56 -10.48
C HIS A 223 3.26 15.15 -11.02
N THR A 224 4.20 14.68 -11.84
CA THR A 224 4.17 13.31 -12.40
C THR A 224 5.38 12.55 -11.90
N ILE A 225 5.13 11.58 -11.02
CA ILE A 225 6.14 10.65 -10.51
C ILE A 225 6.28 9.50 -11.52
N LYS A 226 7.51 9.14 -11.86
CA LYS A 226 7.81 7.97 -12.71
C LYS A 226 8.13 6.77 -11.84
N LEU A 227 7.17 5.87 -11.69
CA LEU A 227 7.28 4.71 -10.79
C LEU A 227 8.36 3.72 -11.20
N ASP A 228 8.64 3.61 -12.50
CA ASP A 228 9.69 2.77 -13.09
C ASP A 228 11.10 3.35 -12.94
N GLN A 229 11.22 4.60 -12.46
CA GLN A 229 12.49 5.30 -12.24
C GLN A 229 12.80 5.51 -10.76
N LEU A 230 11.99 4.94 -9.85
CA LEU A 230 12.29 4.97 -8.43
C LEU A 230 13.53 4.13 -8.14
N ASN A 231 14.43 4.67 -7.33
CA ASN A 231 15.63 3.95 -6.90
C ASN A 231 15.22 2.75 -6.06
N CYS A 232 15.85 1.61 -6.31
CA CYS A 232 15.66 0.40 -5.55
C CYS A 232 17.02 -0.16 -5.14
N ASP A 233 17.32 -0.07 -3.85
CA ASP A 233 18.50 -0.69 -3.28
C ASP A 233 18.21 -2.15 -2.98
N TYR A 234 19.12 -3.02 -3.38
CA TYR A 234 19.00 -4.44 -3.10
C TYR A 234 19.79 -4.82 -1.86
N CYS A 235 19.30 -5.83 -1.14
CA CYS A 235 19.89 -6.33 0.08
C CYS A 235 21.41 -6.56 -0.08
N PRO A 236 22.24 -5.90 0.75
CA PRO A 236 23.69 -6.03 0.71
C PRO A 236 24.15 -7.47 0.95
N ASP A 237 25.32 -7.79 0.42
CA ASP A 237 25.93 -9.10 0.64
C ASP A 237 26.46 -9.18 2.08
N GLY A 238 25.86 -10.07 2.89
CA GLY A 238 26.14 -10.19 4.32
C GLY A 238 25.02 -9.72 5.24
N PHE A 239 23.95 -9.12 4.69
CA PHE A 239 22.78 -8.73 5.47
C PHE A 239 21.74 -9.87 5.54
N GLY A 240 21.41 -10.31 6.75
CA GLY A 240 20.42 -11.36 7.03
C GLY A 240 20.93 -12.81 6.93
N PRO A 241 20.10 -13.81 7.25
CA PRO A 241 18.74 -13.70 7.81
C PRO A 241 18.72 -13.53 9.34
N ALA A 242 19.83 -13.82 10.02
CA ALA A 242 20.02 -13.49 11.43
C ALA A 242 20.47 -12.04 11.53
N LEU A 243 19.70 -11.22 12.24
CA LEU A 243 20.01 -9.81 12.46
C LEU A 243 20.22 -9.61 13.95
N GLU A 244 21.40 -9.12 14.31
CA GLU A 244 21.89 -8.98 15.67
C GLU A 244 22.69 -7.69 15.77
N ASP A 245 22.58 -7.02 16.91
CA ASP A 245 23.34 -5.80 17.20
C ASP A 245 23.42 -5.56 18.73
N ALA A 246 24.14 -4.53 19.15
CA ALA A 246 24.26 -4.12 20.55
C ALA A 246 23.71 -2.71 20.77
N LEU A 247 23.05 -2.52 21.91
CA LEU A 247 22.47 -1.24 22.28
C LEU A 247 23.55 -0.21 22.64
N PRO A 248 23.46 1.03 22.12
CA PRO A 248 24.51 2.04 22.28
C PRO A 248 24.68 2.52 23.73
N ASP A 249 23.59 2.67 24.49
CA ASP A 249 23.64 3.20 25.85
C ASP A 249 23.79 2.08 26.89
N SER A 250 22.98 1.03 26.78
CA SER A 250 22.98 -0.07 27.76
C SER A 250 23.97 -1.19 27.47
N GLY A 251 24.45 -1.32 26.23
CA GLY A 251 25.39 -2.37 25.82
C GLY A 251 24.78 -3.78 25.73
N TYR A 252 23.46 -3.93 25.89
CA TYR A 252 22.83 -5.24 25.75
C TYR A 252 22.81 -5.69 24.30
N GLU A 253 23.15 -6.96 24.07
CA GLU A 253 22.98 -7.61 22.78
C GLU A 253 21.50 -7.90 22.52
N PHE A 254 21.06 -7.71 21.28
CA PHE A 254 19.70 -8.01 20.85
C PHE A 254 19.68 -8.62 19.46
N SER A 255 18.65 -9.39 19.18
CA SER A 255 18.38 -9.94 17.85
C SER A 255 16.97 -9.60 17.39
N TYR A 256 16.81 -9.42 16.09
CA TYR A 256 15.56 -8.95 15.51
C TYR A 256 15.28 -9.57 14.14
N ARG A 257 14.12 -9.25 13.59
CA ARG A 257 13.71 -9.63 12.24
C ARG A 257 12.97 -8.47 11.59
N LEU A 258 12.93 -8.49 10.27
CA LEU A 258 12.16 -7.54 9.48
C LEU A 258 10.67 -7.88 9.54
N SER A 259 9.82 -6.86 9.36
CA SER A 259 8.37 -7.03 9.36
C SER A 259 7.87 -7.72 8.10
N THR A 260 6.85 -8.56 8.27
CA THR A 260 6.10 -9.20 7.19
C THR A 260 4.69 -8.62 7.09
N GLY A 261 3.98 -8.92 6.00
CA GLY A 261 2.57 -8.57 5.88
C GLY A 261 1.69 -9.13 7.02
N LYS A 262 2.05 -10.28 7.58
CA LYS A 262 1.40 -10.87 8.75
C LYS A 262 1.57 -9.99 9.99
N ASP A 263 2.78 -9.50 10.23
CA ASP A 263 3.06 -8.63 11.37
C ASP A 263 2.29 -7.31 11.28
N GLU A 264 2.29 -6.70 10.09
CA GLU A 264 1.55 -5.45 9.85
C GLU A 264 0.05 -5.62 10.11
N LYS A 265 -0.52 -6.76 9.73
CA LYS A 265 -1.92 -7.09 10.04
C LYS A 265 -2.13 -7.26 11.55
N GLU A 266 -1.28 -8.03 12.22
CA GLU A 266 -1.39 -8.24 13.67
C GLU A 266 -1.25 -6.95 14.49
N ILE A 267 -0.35 -6.06 14.08
CA ILE A 267 -0.15 -4.73 14.68
C ILE A 267 -1.39 -3.85 14.46
N SER A 268 -1.96 -3.87 13.26
CA SER A 268 -3.20 -3.16 12.96
C SER A 268 -4.38 -3.67 13.79
N ASP A 269 -4.55 -5.00 13.85
CA ASP A 269 -5.60 -5.65 14.64
C ASP A 269 -5.43 -5.34 16.14
N TYR A 270 -4.19 -5.28 16.63
CA TYR A 270 -3.89 -4.87 18.00
C TYR A 270 -4.37 -3.45 18.29
N ARG A 271 -4.02 -2.49 17.42
CA ARG A 271 -4.43 -1.09 17.54
C ARG A 271 -5.96 -0.95 17.52
N GLU A 272 -6.64 -1.62 16.59
CA GLU A 272 -8.11 -1.60 16.53
C GLU A 272 -8.77 -2.19 17.79
N ARG A 273 -8.24 -3.29 18.32
CA ARG A 273 -8.75 -3.87 19.57
C ARG A 273 -8.56 -2.92 20.75
N ARG A 274 -7.42 -2.23 20.82
CA ARG A 274 -7.13 -1.25 21.90
C ARG A 274 -8.10 -0.08 21.85
N ILE A 275 -8.34 0.51 20.67
CA ILE A 275 -9.31 1.59 20.48
C ILE A 275 -10.73 1.14 20.90
N LYS A 276 -11.14 -0.07 20.54
CA LYS A 276 -12.46 -0.61 20.90
C LYS A 276 -12.66 -0.80 22.41
N ILE A 277 -11.60 -1.13 23.15
CA ILE A 277 -11.68 -1.43 24.59
C ILE A 277 -11.50 -0.16 25.44
N PHE A 278 -10.55 0.69 25.08
CA PHE A 278 -10.09 1.81 25.93
C PHE A 278 -10.43 3.19 25.37
N GLY A 279 -11.02 3.27 24.17
CA GLY A 279 -11.25 4.53 23.47
C GLY A 279 -9.99 5.07 22.79
N ASP A 280 -10.18 6.10 21.96
CA ASP A 280 -9.12 6.72 21.15
C ASP A 280 -8.22 7.66 21.98
N GLU A 281 -8.65 8.04 23.19
CA GLU A 281 -7.90 8.92 24.10
C GLU A 281 -6.84 8.19 24.93
N ALA A 282 -6.81 6.85 24.87
CA ALA A 282 -5.84 6.06 25.60
C ALA A 282 -4.43 6.22 24.99
N VAL A 283 -3.39 6.10 25.83
CA VAL A 283 -2.00 6.12 25.38
C VAL A 283 -1.77 5.00 24.35
N ASP A 284 -1.34 5.39 23.14
CA ASP A 284 -1.08 4.47 22.04
C ASP A 284 0.25 3.73 22.26
N ASP A 285 0.15 2.46 22.61
CA ASP A 285 1.29 1.55 22.80
C ASP A 285 1.63 0.73 21.54
N THR A 286 1.05 1.07 20.38
CA THR A 286 1.27 0.35 19.12
C THR A 286 2.74 0.34 18.70
N LEU A 287 3.48 1.45 18.90
CA LEU A 287 4.91 1.51 18.57
C LEU A 287 5.75 0.55 19.41
N THR A 288 5.50 0.50 20.72
CA THR A 288 6.16 -0.44 21.63
C THR A 288 5.79 -1.87 21.30
N TYR A 289 4.51 -2.13 20.99
CA TYR A 289 4.02 -3.43 20.57
C TYR A 289 4.71 -3.92 19.29
N ARG A 290 4.77 -3.08 18.25
CA ARG A 290 5.46 -3.37 16.98
C ARG A 290 6.93 -3.74 17.24
N THR A 291 7.63 -2.94 18.03
CA THR A 291 9.05 -3.15 18.34
C THR A 291 9.25 -4.49 19.07
N ALA A 292 8.46 -4.75 20.11
CA ALA A 292 8.52 -6.00 20.88
C ALA A 292 8.20 -7.25 20.04
N LYS A 293 7.34 -7.12 19.03
CA LYS A 293 6.93 -8.23 18.14
C LYS A 293 8.01 -8.62 17.13
N LEU A 294 8.87 -7.67 16.78
CA LEU A 294 9.93 -7.82 15.78
C LEU A 294 11.30 -8.07 16.43
N LEU A 295 11.45 -7.78 17.71
CA LEU A 295 12.52 -8.31 18.55
C LEU A 295 12.35 -9.82 18.74
N ARG A 296 13.43 -10.56 18.54
CA ARG A 296 13.52 -12.00 18.85
C ARG A 296 14.05 -12.22 20.26
N ASP A 297 15.09 -11.45 20.62
CA ASP A 297 15.75 -11.55 21.91
C ASP A 297 16.39 -10.21 22.30
N ILE A 298 16.44 -9.93 23.61
CA ILE A 298 17.34 -8.94 24.19
C ILE A 298 17.98 -9.56 25.45
N ASN A 299 19.30 -9.75 25.42
CA ASN A 299 20.06 -10.32 26.53
C ASN A 299 19.45 -11.61 27.12
N GLY A 300 18.94 -12.52 26.27
CA GLY A 300 18.31 -13.78 26.65
C GLY A 300 16.81 -13.71 26.98
N ILE A 301 16.20 -12.52 26.93
CA ILE A 301 14.76 -12.32 27.10
C ILE A 301 14.07 -12.36 25.74
N SER A 302 13.18 -13.33 25.53
CA SER A 302 12.49 -13.55 24.24
C SER A 302 10.96 -13.50 24.32
N LEU A 303 10.37 -13.47 25.52
CA LEU A 303 8.92 -13.42 25.68
C LEU A 303 8.39 -12.02 25.36
N THR A 304 7.42 -11.91 24.44
CA THR A 304 6.91 -10.61 23.95
C THR A 304 6.42 -9.68 25.07
N ASN A 305 5.79 -10.20 26.12
CA ASN A 305 5.31 -9.38 27.24
C ASN A 305 6.47 -8.84 28.08
N GLU A 306 7.52 -9.64 28.26
CA GLU A 306 8.75 -9.24 28.97
C GLU A 306 9.53 -8.23 28.12
N LEU A 307 9.65 -8.45 26.82
CA LEU A 307 10.22 -7.51 25.86
C LEU A 307 9.54 -6.14 25.91
N GLN A 308 8.19 -6.10 26.00
CA GLN A 308 7.48 -4.83 26.18
C GLN A 308 7.82 -4.15 27.50
N ALA A 309 7.98 -4.90 28.59
CA ALA A 309 8.39 -4.35 29.87
C ALA A 309 9.83 -3.82 29.81
N VAL A 310 10.73 -4.54 29.14
CA VAL A 310 12.11 -4.10 28.91
C VAL A 310 12.14 -2.81 28.10
N LEU A 311 11.45 -2.77 26.94
CA LEU A 311 11.38 -1.58 26.09
C LEU A 311 10.82 -0.34 26.81
N LYS A 312 9.89 -0.52 27.75
CA LYS A 312 9.35 0.59 28.55
C LYS A 312 10.35 1.16 29.57
N ASN A 313 11.37 0.40 29.94
CA ASN A 313 12.38 0.79 30.94
C ASN A 313 13.78 1.03 30.34
N LEU A 314 13.97 0.78 29.04
CA LEU A 314 15.21 1.09 28.34
C LEU A 314 15.39 2.62 28.16
N PRO A 315 16.65 3.09 28.06
CA PRO A 315 16.93 4.44 27.60
C PRO A 315 16.27 4.75 26.26
N ILE A 316 15.80 5.98 26.08
CA ILE A 316 15.09 6.37 24.86
C ILE A 316 15.97 6.26 23.60
N GLY A 317 17.29 6.46 23.75
CA GLY A 317 18.29 6.29 22.69
C GLY A 317 18.33 4.85 22.19
N ASP A 318 18.45 3.89 23.11
CA ASP A 318 18.37 2.45 22.80
C ASP A 318 17.05 2.06 22.13
N VAL A 319 15.90 2.55 22.63
CA VAL A 319 14.59 2.24 22.04
C VAL A 319 14.45 2.84 20.64
N ALA A 320 15.02 4.02 20.38
CA ALA A 320 15.07 4.61 19.04
C ALA A 320 16.00 3.79 18.11
N TYR A 321 17.16 3.37 18.61
CA TYR A 321 18.11 2.55 17.85
C TYR A 321 17.47 1.24 17.35
N ILE A 322 16.86 0.46 18.26
CA ILE A 322 16.17 -0.78 17.91
C ILE A 322 15.09 -0.53 16.85
N ARG A 323 14.30 0.54 17.02
CA ARG A 323 13.24 0.88 16.07
C ARG A 323 13.80 1.13 14.68
N ASN A 324 14.83 1.95 14.57
CA ASN A 324 15.45 2.28 13.28
C ASN A 324 16.02 1.03 12.59
N CYS A 325 16.70 0.14 13.32
CA CYS A 325 17.20 -1.13 12.78
C CYS A 325 16.08 -2.01 12.20
N ILE A 326 14.89 -1.98 12.79
CA ILE A 326 13.73 -2.78 12.38
C ILE A 326 12.98 -2.12 11.21
N THR A 327 12.84 -0.80 11.22
CA THR A 327 11.98 -0.06 10.28
C THR A 327 12.70 0.42 9.03
N GLU A 328 14.02 0.62 9.10
CA GLU A 328 14.83 1.19 8.02
C GLU A 328 15.96 0.23 7.64
N PRO A 329 15.63 -0.94 7.05
CA PRO A 329 16.66 -1.81 6.48
C PRO A 329 17.40 -1.07 5.34
N PRO A 330 18.67 -1.44 5.06
CA PRO A 330 19.53 -0.74 4.09
C PRO A 330 19.19 -1.08 2.63
N PHE A 331 17.98 -1.56 2.35
CA PHE A 331 17.53 -1.97 1.03
C PHE A 331 16.03 -1.76 0.92
N GLY A 332 15.52 -1.60 -0.30
CA GLY A 332 14.11 -1.31 -0.58
C GLY A 332 13.96 -0.30 -1.71
N VAL A 333 12.70 0.02 -2.02
CA VAL A 333 12.39 1.12 -2.92
C VAL A 333 12.43 2.42 -2.15
N GLU A 334 13.13 3.41 -2.66
CA GLU A 334 13.09 4.76 -2.14
C GLU A 334 11.73 5.37 -2.48
N THR A 335 10.92 5.62 -1.44
CA THR A 335 9.61 6.27 -1.57
C THR A 335 9.66 7.76 -1.26
N ASN A 336 10.76 8.28 -0.70
CA ASN A 336 10.96 9.71 -0.56
C ASN A 336 11.41 10.30 -1.91
N ILE A 337 10.57 11.16 -2.47
CA ILE A 337 10.76 11.76 -3.79
C ILE A 337 11.04 13.23 -3.59
N ASN A 338 12.22 13.67 -4.05
CA ASN A 338 12.57 15.07 -4.10
C ASN A 338 11.82 15.76 -5.25
N ILE A 339 11.11 16.85 -4.93
CA ILE A 339 10.32 17.62 -5.88
C ILE A 339 10.71 19.09 -5.79
N ILE A 340 10.84 19.72 -6.95
CA ILE A 340 11.03 21.17 -7.06
C ILE A 340 9.66 21.84 -7.22
N CYS A 341 9.35 22.81 -6.36
CA CYS A 341 8.10 23.55 -6.46
C CYS A 341 8.07 24.42 -7.72
N ALA A 342 7.03 24.25 -8.56
CA ALA A 342 6.83 25.07 -9.76
C ALA A 342 6.56 26.57 -9.47
N ASN A 343 6.29 26.94 -8.21
CA ASN A 343 5.93 28.30 -7.82
C ASN A 343 7.01 29.07 -7.07
N CYS A 344 7.71 28.44 -6.13
CA CYS A 344 8.76 29.09 -5.34
C CYS A 344 10.16 28.55 -5.63
N LEU A 345 10.29 27.51 -6.47
CA LEU A 345 11.56 26.88 -6.89
C LEU A 345 12.39 26.23 -5.77
N GLU A 346 11.88 26.22 -4.54
CA GLU A 346 12.44 25.43 -3.45
C GLU A 346 12.18 23.94 -3.68
N ASP A 347 13.18 23.12 -3.36
CA ASP A 347 13.07 21.68 -3.32
C ASP A 347 12.57 21.20 -1.96
N PHE A 348 11.81 20.12 -1.98
CA PHE A 348 11.32 19.47 -0.77
C PHE A 348 11.03 18.00 -1.07
N ASP A 349 11.12 17.17 -0.06
CA ASP A 349 10.84 15.74 -0.19
C ASP A 349 9.39 15.46 0.17
N ILE A 350 8.77 14.57 -0.61
CA ILE A 350 7.48 13.97 -0.27
C ILE A 350 7.61 12.46 -0.22
N ASP A 351 6.88 11.82 0.68
CA ASP A 351 6.69 10.37 0.60
C ASP A 351 5.72 10.03 -0.53
N LEU A 352 5.98 8.94 -1.27
CA LEU A 352 5.16 8.49 -2.39
C LEU A 352 3.70 8.35 -1.94
N PRO A 353 2.77 9.19 -2.43
CA PRO A 353 1.42 9.19 -1.90
C PRO A 353 0.67 7.97 -2.45
N LEU A 354 0.51 6.94 -1.62
CA LEU A 354 -0.34 5.78 -1.92
C LEU A 354 -1.79 6.13 -1.60
N GLU A 355 -2.42 6.94 -2.44
CA GLU A 355 -3.82 7.41 -2.33
C GLU A 355 -4.78 6.65 -3.28
N ALA A 356 -6.09 6.94 -3.27
CA ALA A 356 -7.01 6.27 -4.18
C ALA A 356 -6.64 6.49 -5.66
N ASN A 357 -6.14 7.67 -6.01
CA ASN A 357 -5.65 7.97 -7.36
C ASN A 357 -4.44 7.10 -7.74
N PHE A 358 -3.74 6.52 -6.75
CA PHE A 358 -2.72 5.51 -7.00
C PHE A 358 -3.39 4.35 -7.73
N PHE A 359 -4.45 3.72 -7.21
CA PHE A 359 -5.10 2.60 -7.90
C PHE A 359 -6.13 2.99 -8.97
N PHE A 360 -6.68 4.19 -8.90
CA PHE A 360 -7.73 4.65 -9.82
C PHE A 360 -7.30 5.96 -10.51
N PRO A 361 -6.35 5.90 -11.46
CA PRO A 361 -5.92 7.09 -12.18
C PRO A 361 -7.08 7.74 -12.94
N ARG A 362 -7.27 9.05 -12.74
CA ARG A 362 -8.32 9.81 -13.42
C ARG A 362 -8.02 9.94 -14.91
N ARG A 363 -8.99 9.66 -15.76
CA ARG A 363 -8.85 9.95 -17.20
C ARG A 363 -8.81 11.47 -17.40
N LYS A 364 -7.77 11.96 -18.08
CA LYS A 364 -7.80 13.33 -18.61
C LYS A 364 -8.91 13.39 -19.65
N LYS A 365 -9.94 14.22 -19.42
CA LYS A 365 -10.98 14.48 -20.42
C LYS A 365 -10.27 14.97 -21.68
N ALA A 366 -10.25 14.16 -22.73
CA ALA A 366 -9.81 14.61 -24.04
C ALA A 366 -10.72 15.79 -24.40
N LYS A 367 -10.14 16.92 -24.83
CA LYS A 367 -10.93 17.99 -25.45
C LYS A 367 -11.50 17.39 -26.73
N THR A 368 -12.72 16.87 -26.66
CA THR A 368 -13.48 16.48 -27.84
C THR A 368 -13.55 17.72 -28.71
N GLN A 369 -12.86 17.71 -29.84
CA GLN A 369 -13.04 18.73 -30.87
C GLN A 369 -14.48 18.54 -31.35
N ALA A 370 -15.34 19.46 -30.96
CA ALA A 370 -16.70 19.59 -31.49
C ALA A 370 -16.66 20.06 -32.95
#